data_AF-A0AAU9XD48-F1
#
_entry.id   AF-A0AAU9XD48-F1
#
_cell.length_a   1.000
_cell.length_b   1.000
_cell.length_c   1.000
_cell.angle_alpha   90.00
_cell.angle_beta   90.00
_cell.angle_gamma   90.00
#
_symmetry.space_group_name_H-M   'P 1'
#
loop_
_entity.id
_entity.type
_entity.pdbx_description
1 polymer ?
#
loop_
_entity_poly.entity_id
_entity_poly.type
_entity_poly.pdbx_seq_one_letter_code
_entity_poly.pdbx_strand_id
1 'polypeptide(L)' 'DLSNNSLRRIPQNTFRNMEKLEVMKISHNLLSIADVKVILKGLTRLHTLDFSGNPLGPSLPSGIFAGLESMTYL' A
#
# COMPACT_ATOMS: atom_id res chain seq x y z
N ASP A 1 3.42 10.75 3.39
CA ASP A 1 2.01 10.92 2.99
C ASP A 1 1.99 11.18 1.49
N LEU A 2 1.20 10.42 0.74
CA LEU A 2 0.99 10.54 -0.71
C LEU A 2 -0.51 10.63 -1.05
N SER A 3 -1.37 10.88 -0.07
CA SER A 3 -2.82 10.95 -0.29
C SER A 3 -3.23 12.14 -1.16
N ASN A 4 -4.38 12.05 -1.82
CA ASN A 4 -4.95 13.11 -2.67
C ASN A 4 -4.04 13.52 -3.83
N ASN A 5 -3.49 12.52 -4.52
CA ASN A 5 -2.70 12.73 -5.72
C ASN A 5 -3.35 12.05 -6.92
N SER A 6 -2.70 12.14 -8.07
CA SER A 6 -3.12 11.45 -9.30
C SER A 6 -2.20 10.27 -9.62
N LEU A 7 -1.69 9.58 -8.60
CA LEU A 7 -0.83 8.42 -8.80
C LEU A 7 -1.61 7.30 -9.47
N ARG A 8 -1.12 6.86 -10.63
CA ARG A 8 -1.73 5.79 -11.44
C ARG A 8 -0.92 4.50 -11.45
N ARG A 9 0.36 4.58 -11.09
CA ARG A 9 1.28 3.44 -11.02
C ARG A 9 2.32 3.65 -9.94
N ILE A 10 2.74 2.55 -9.35
CA ILE A 10 3.92 2.48 -8.49
C ILE A 10 4.96 1.59 -9.18
N PRO A 11 6.14 2.14 -9.56
CA PRO A 11 7.22 1.32 -10.10
C PRO A 11 7.62 0.20 -9.12
N GLN A 12 8.05 -0.94 -9.66
CA GLN A 12 8.55 -2.02 -8.81
C GLN A 12 9.70 -1.56 -7.92
N ASN A 13 9.75 -2.09 -6.71
CA ASN A 13 10.79 -1.80 -5.72
C ASN A 13 10.87 -0.34 -5.25
N THR A 14 9.89 0.51 -5.57
CA THR A 14 9.84 1.92 -5.09
C THR A 14 10.06 2.02 -3.58
N PHE A 15 9.51 1.08 -2.81
CA PHE A 15 9.55 1.07 -1.34
C PHE A 15 10.47 0.00 -0.75
N ARG A 16 11.30 -0.69 -1.57
CA ARG A 16 12.04 -1.89 -1.15
C ARG A 16 12.98 -1.67 0.03
N ASN A 17 13.55 -0.47 0.17
CA ASN A 17 14.50 -0.15 1.24
C ASN A 17 13.86 0.63 2.40
N MET A 18 12.53 0.76 2.42
CA MET A 18 11.80 1.51 3.43
C MET A 18 11.36 0.62 4.60
N GLU A 19 12.27 -0.23 5.08
CA GLU A 19 12.01 -1.23 6.13
C GLU A 19 11.60 -0.61 7.47
N LYS A 20 11.92 0.67 7.70
CA LYS A 20 11.55 1.43 8.89
C LYS A 20 10.23 2.20 8.74
N LEU A 21 9.54 2.07 7.61
CA LEU A 21 8.30 2.80 7.38
C LEU A 21 7.17 2.19 8.22
N GLU A 22 6.57 3.01 9.08
CA GLU A 22 5.49 2.59 9.98
C GLU A 22 4.11 3.06 9.51
N VAL A 23 4.05 4.17 8.78
CA VAL A 23 2.79 4.78 8.32
C VAL A 23 2.85 5.08 6.83
N MET A 24 1.93 4.51 6.07
CA MET A 24 1.78 4.73 4.64
C MET A 24 0.35 5.22 4.32
N LYS A 25 0.24 6.49 3.94
CA LYS A 25 -1.01 7.08 3.46
C LYS A 25 -0.92 7.30 1.96
N ILE A 26 -1.79 6.64 1.21
CA ILE A 26 -1.89 6.70 -0.27
C ILE A 26 -3.34 6.82 -0.74
N SER A 27 -4.25 7.23 0.15
CA SER A 27 -5.68 7.36 -0.13
C SER A 27 -5.98 8.39 -1.22
N HIS A 28 -7.13 8.23 -1.87
CA HIS A 28 -7.60 9.12 -2.93
C HIS A 28 -6.55 9.29 -4.04
N ASN A 29 -6.16 8.18 -4.64
CA ASN A 29 -5.33 8.11 -5.85
C ASN A 29 -6.05 7.24 -6.91
N LEU A 30 -5.35 6.89 -7.99
CA LEU A 30 -5.85 6.08 -9.10
C LEU A 30 -5.08 4.75 -9.19
N LEU A 31 -4.64 4.22 -8.05
CA LEU A 31 -3.84 3.01 -7.98
C LEU A 31 -4.70 1.77 -8.14
N SER A 32 -4.14 0.77 -8.80
CA SER A 32 -4.76 -0.55 -8.96
C SER A 32 -4.34 -1.49 -7.83
N ILE A 33 -5.00 -2.65 -7.76
CA ILE A 33 -4.60 -3.72 -6.85
C ILE A 33 -3.15 -4.18 -7.04
N ALA A 34 -2.63 -4.10 -8.26
CA ALA A 34 -1.25 -4.48 -8.57
C ALA A 34 -0.26 -3.48 -7.95
N ASP A 35 -0.59 -2.19 -7.94
CA ASP A 35 0.23 -1.15 -7.33
C ASP A 35 0.24 -1.28 -5.81
N VAL A 36 -0.91 -1.58 -5.19
CA VAL A 36 -0.99 -1.86 -3.75
C VAL A 36 -0.08 -3.03 -3.38
N LYS A 37 -0.08 -4.13 -4.16
CA LYS A 37 0.85 -5.25 -3.92
C LYS A 37 2.32 -4.84 -3.99
N VAL A 38 2.68 -3.92 -4.88
CA VAL A 38 4.06 -3.40 -4.97
C VAL A 38 4.41 -2.58 -3.73
N ILE A 39 3.48 -1.76 -3.22
CA ILE A 39 3.66 -0.98 -1.98
C ILE A 39 3.90 -1.91 -0.80
N LEU A 40 3.06 -2.93 -0.63
CA LEU A 40 3.12 -3.82 0.54
C LEU A 40 4.36 -4.72 0.58
N LYS A 41 5.07 -4.85 -0.54
CA LYS A 41 6.24 -5.72 -0.64
C LYS A 41 7.41 -5.13 0.14
N GLY A 42 7.73 -5.75 1.28
CA GLY A 42 8.91 -5.42 2.09
C GLY A 42 8.66 -4.42 3.21
N LEU A 43 7.41 -3.95 3.39
CA LEU A 43 7.04 -3.04 4.48
C LEU A 43 6.68 -3.80 5.77
N THR A 44 7.62 -4.57 6.31
CA THR A 44 7.37 -5.48 7.44
C THR A 44 7.06 -4.77 8.77
N ARG A 45 7.48 -3.50 8.92
CA ARG A 45 7.22 -2.67 10.11
C ARG A 45 6.04 -1.72 9.94
N LEU A 46 5.23 -1.90 8.90
CA LEU A 46 4.08 -1.04 8.66
C LEU A 46 3.00 -1.30 9.70
N HIS A 47 2.59 -0.26 10.41
CA HIS A 47 1.54 -0.29 11.43
C HIS A 47 0.22 0.28 10.90
N THR A 48 0.31 1.31 10.05
CA THR A 48 -0.85 2.00 9.48
C THR A 48 -0.72 2.07 7.97
N LEU A 49 -1.75 1.60 7.28
CA LEU A 49 -1.89 1.71 5.85
C LEU A 49 -3.25 2.30 5.52
N ASP A 50 -3.30 3.35 4.70
CA ASP A 50 -4.54 3.88 4.15
C ASP A 50 -4.43 3.96 2.64
N PHE A 51 -5.19 3.12 1.93
CA PHE A 51 -5.35 3.17 0.47
C PHE A 51 -6.80 3.39 0.04
N SER A 52 -7.65 3.86 0.95
CA SER A 52 -9.06 4.16 0.67
C SER A 52 -9.21 5.12 -0.52
N GLY A 53 -10.32 5.05 -1.24
CA GLY A 53 -10.56 5.92 -2.39
C GLY A 53 -9.68 5.64 -3.62
N ASN A 54 -9.02 4.47 -3.68
CA ASN A 54 -8.39 3.97 -4.91
C ASN A 54 -9.31 2.98 -5.66
N PRO A 55 -9.27 2.93 -7.00
CA PRO A 55 -10.09 2.03 -7.81
C PRO A 55 -9.53 0.59 -7.85
N LEU A 56 -9.49 -0.07 -6.69
CA LEU A 56 -8.85 -1.40 -6.54
C LEU A 56 -9.65 -2.55 -7.16
N GLY A 57 -10.89 -2.30 -7.57
CA GLY A 57 -11.82 -3.32 -8.06
C GLY A 57 -12.74 -3.85 -6.95
N PRO A 58 -13.56 -4.86 -7.27
CA PRO A 58 -14.66 -5.29 -6.40
C PRO A 58 -14.20 -6.11 -5.18
N SER A 59 -13.00 -6.68 -5.21
CA SER A 59 -12.49 -7.50 -4.12
C SER A 59 -10.97 -7.44 -4.00
N LEU A 60 -10.49 -7.60 -2.78
CA LEU A 60 -9.07 -7.75 -2.50
C LEU A 60 -8.68 -9.24 -2.62
N PRO A 61 -7.56 -9.57 -3.28
CA PRO A 61 -7.04 -10.93 -3.29
C PRO A 61 -6.76 -11.43 -1.88
N SER A 62 -7.09 -12.70 -1.62
CA SER A 62 -6.72 -13.36 -0.37
C SER A 62 -5.22 -13.26 -0.14
N GLY A 63 -4.83 -12.93 1.10
CA GLY A 63 -3.42 -12.82 1.48
C GLY A 63 -2.69 -11.60 0.92
N ILE A 64 -3.39 -10.57 0.40
CA ILE A 64 -2.73 -9.33 -0.03
C ILE A 64 -1.91 -8.64 1.07
N PHE A 65 -2.27 -8.85 2.34
CA PHE A 65 -1.57 -8.34 3.52
C PHE A 65 -0.59 -9.35 4.14
N ALA A 66 -0.31 -10.47 3.47
CA ALA A 66 0.64 -11.46 3.99
C ALA A 66 2.03 -10.82 4.17
N GLY A 67 2.63 -11.02 5.35
CA GLY A 67 3.92 -10.44 5.72
C GLY A 67 3.87 -9.05 6.36
N LEU A 68 2.70 -8.44 6.49
CA LEU A 68 2.49 -7.20 7.27
C LEU A 68 2.16 -7.53 8.73
N GLU A 69 3.07 -8.22 9.40
CA GLU A 69 2.84 -8.79 10.74
C GLU A 69 2.65 -7.73 11.82
N SER A 70 3.15 -6.50 11.61
CA SER A 70 3.02 -5.39 12.55
C SER A 70 1.79 -4.50 12.30
N MET A 71 0.96 -4.82 11.29
CA MET A 71 -0.14 -3.97 10.89
C MET A 71 -1.25 -3.96 11.95
N THR A 72 -1.64 -2.75 12.36
CA THR A 72 -2.68 -2.53 13.39
C THR A 72 -3.88 -1.77 12.83
N TYR A 73 -3.65 -0.89 11.84
CA TYR A 73 -4.67 -0.04 11.23
C TYR A 73 -4.64 -0.16 9.71
N LEU A 74 -5.83 -0.30 9.11
CA LEU A 74 -6.09 -0.49 7.69
C LEU A 74 -7.23 0.42 7.22
#